data_AF-A0A2S7NP30-F1
#
_entry.id   AF-A0A2S7NP30-F1
#
_cell.length_a   1.000
_cell.length_b   1.000
_cell.length_c   1.000
_cell.angle_alpha   90.00
_cell.angle_beta   90.00
_cell.angle_gamma   90.00
#
_symmetry.space_group_name_H-M   'P 1'
#
loop_
_entity.id
_entity.type
_entity.pdbx_description
1 polymer ?
#
loop_
_entity_poly.entity_id
_entity_poly.type
_entity_poly.pdbx_seq_one_letter_code
_entity_poly.pdbx_strand_id
1 'polypeptide(L)'
;MTTTKYFQTKEHKVQACHIREYAGSSINQNDALHLHVKQYIPLHQLEGASVADDAITIIGTHGVGLPKELYEPLWDELYEHSEISNFKIRGIWIADAAGLGASGVLDEGKLSNDCKPQGSYHLVSN
;
A
#
# COMPACT_ATOMS: atom_id res chain seq x y z
N MET A 1 -4.05 -1.99 18.65
CA MET A 1 -3.40 -2.47 17.42
C MET A 1 -4.08 -3.77 17.05
N THR A 2 -4.77 -3.81 15.91
CA THR A 2 -5.26 -5.09 15.38
C THR A 2 -4.06 -5.95 15.04
N THR A 3 -4.13 -7.22 15.42
CA THR A 3 -3.05 -8.20 15.30
C THR A 3 -3.65 -9.38 14.57
N THR A 4 -3.06 -9.79 13.46
CA THR A 4 -3.48 -10.98 12.72
C THR A 4 -3.13 -12.24 13.49
N LYS A 5 -3.97 -13.26 13.44
CA LYS A 5 -3.75 -14.54 14.13
C LYS A 5 -2.68 -15.39 13.44
N TYR A 6 -2.65 -15.40 12.12
CA TYR A 6 -1.84 -16.35 11.33
C TYR A 6 -0.60 -15.76 10.68
N PHE A 7 -0.38 -14.46 10.85
CA PHE A 7 0.68 -13.74 10.16
C PHE A 7 1.55 -12.93 11.11
N GLN A 8 2.83 -12.87 10.78
CA GLN A 8 3.74 -11.84 11.24
C GLN A 8 3.66 -10.65 10.30
N THR A 9 3.38 -9.48 10.86
CA THR A 9 3.37 -8.22 10.09
C THR A 9 4.78 -7.63 10.02
N LYS A 10 5.19 -7.19 8.82
CA LYS A 10 6.39 -6.40 8.57
C LYS A 10 6.01 -5.15 7.79
N GLU A 11 6.56 -4.01 8.19
CA GLU A 11 6.33 -2.73 7.53
C GLU A 11 7.49 -2.36 6.60
N HIS A 12 7.14 -1.73 5.48
CA HIS A 12 8.08 -1.31 4.45
C HIS A 12 7.78 0.11 4.00
N LYS A 13 8.84 0.83 3.68
CA LYS A 13 8.80 2.12 2.98
C LYS A 13 9.35 1.90 1.58
N VAL A 14 8.51 2.06 0.56
CA VAL A 14 8.89 1.85 -0.84
C VAL A 14 8.73 3.15 -1.60
N GLN A 15 9.66 3.51 -2.47
CA GLN A 15 9.52 4.70 -3.30
C GLN A 15 8.36 4.53 -4.30
N ALA A 16 7.48 5.53 -4.39
CA ALA A 16 6.37 5.55 -5.34
C ALA A 16 6.86 5.87 -6.77
N CYS A 17 5.97 5.74 -7.75
CA CYS A 17 6.30 6.10 -9.14
C CYS A 17 6.64 7.59 -9.28
N HIS A 18 7.67 7.89 -10.07
CA HIS A 18 8.09 9.26 -10.35
C HIS A 18 7.19 9.93 -11.40
N ILE A 19 6.73 9.18 -12.39
CA ILE A 19 5.78 9.68 -13.41
C ILE A 19 4.37 9.65 -12.82
N ARG A 20 3.67 10.77 -12.93
CA ARG A 20 2.33 10.98 -12.38
C ARG A 20 1.42 11.61 -13.41
N GLU A 21 0.12 11.50 -13.17
CA GLU A 21 -0.92 11.92 -14.11
C GLU A 21 -0.83 13.41 -14.47
N TYR A 22 -0.47 14.28 -13.51
CA TYR A 22 -0.35 15.72 -13.73
C TYR A 22 0.79 16.35 -12.91
N ALA A 23 1.29 17.49 -13.38
CA ALA A 23 2.49 18.15 -12.85
C ALA A 23 2.35 18.62 -11.38
N GLY A 24 1.14 19.01 -10.95
CA GLY A 24 0.86 19.45 -9.57
C GLY A 24 0.40 18.34 -8.63
N SER A 25 0.70 17.07 -8.93
CA SER A 25 0.44 15.91 -8.05
C SER A 25 1.46 15.78 -6.90
N SER A 26 2.45 16.66 -6.86
CA SER A 26 3.28 16.99 -5.69
C SER A 26 3.54 18.50 -5.66
N ILE A 27 4.01 18.98 -4.52
CA ILE A 27 4.42 20.38 -4.35
C ILE A 27 5.59 20.69 -5.28
N ASN A 28 6.63 19.86 -5.28
CA ASN A 28 7.68 19.91 -6.30
C ASN A 28 7.59 18.69 -7.22
N GLN A 29 7.74 18.90 -8.52
CA GLN A 29 7.61 17.84 -9.53
C GLN A 29 8.61 16.68 -9.34
N ASN A 30 9.77 16.95 -8.75
CA ASN A 30 10.82 15.96 -8.53
C ASN A 30 10.78 15.33 -7.12
N ASP A 31 9.76 15.63 -6.31
CA ASP A 31 9.64 15.05 -4.98
C ASP A 31 9.40 13.54 -5.07
N ALA A 32 10.33 12.77 -4.51
CA ALA A 32 10.14 11.35 -4.29
C ALA A 32 9.12 11.11 -3.17
N LEU A 33 7.93 10.63 -3.57
CA LEU A 33 6.91 10.10 -2.67
C LEU A 33 7.23 8.64 -2.30
N HIS A 34 6.64 8.17 -1.21
CA HIS A 34 6.81 6.84 -0.65
C HIS A 34 5.47 6.22 -0.29
N LEU A 35 5.36 4.92 -0.51
CA LEU A 35 4.25 4.10 -0.06
C LEU A 35 4.65 3.41 1.24
N HIS A 36 3.77 3.50 2.23
CA HIS A 36 3.79 2.62 3.39
C HIS A 36 3.12 1.30 3.04
N VAL A 37 3.85 0.20 3.13
CA VAL A 37 3.37 -1.14 2.75
C VAL A 37 3.47 -2.07 3.96
N LYS A 38 2.37 -2.76 4.27
CA LYS A 38 2.37 -3.87 5.20
C LYS A 38 2.49 -5.18 4.45
N GLN A 39 3.40 -6.02 4.91
CA GLN A 39 3.56 -7.40 4.49
C GLN A 39 3.10 -8.31 5.63
N TYR A 40 2.23 -9.26 5.33
CA TYR A 40 1.80 -10.31 6.23
C TYR A 40 2.44 -11.62 5.81
N ILE A 41 3.30 -12.16 6.68
CA ILE A 41 4.09 -13.37 6.45
C ILE A 41 3.47 -14.51 7.26
N PRO A 42 3.01 -15.61 6.65
CA PRO A 42 2.45 -16.74 7.39
C PRO A 42 3.42 -17.28 8.44
N LEU A 43 2.94 -17.51 9.66
CA LEU A 43 3.79 -17.92 10.79
C LEU A 43 4.53 -19.24 10.53
N HIS A 44 3.90 -20.21 9.85
CA HIS A 44 4.54 -21.49 9.52
C HIS A 44 5.82 -21.34 8.68
N GLN A 45 5.94 -20.28 7.86
CA GLN A 45 7.15 -20.03 7.07
C GLN A 45 8.31 -19.56 7.95
N LEU A 46 8.02 -18.86 9.04
CA LEU A 46 9.03 -18.41 10.01
C LEU A 46 9.59 -19.57 10.83
N GLU A 47 8.82 -20.65 10.96
CA GLU A 47 9.21 -21.89 11.63
C GLU A 47 10.08 -22.80 10.75
N GLY A 48 10.45 -22.35 9.54
CA GLY A 48 11.36 -23.06 8.64
C GLY A 48 10.68 -23.98 7.63
N ALA A 49 9.34 -23.94 7.52
CA ALA A 49 8.64 -24.66 6.47
C ALA A 49 8.99 -24.11 5.08
N SER A 50 9.25 -25.01 4.12
CA SER A 50 9.44 -24.62 2.73
C SER A 50 8.14 -24.05 2.16
N VAL A 51 8.24 -22.93 1.44
CA VAL A 51 7.08 -22.35 0.74
C VAL A 51 6.80 -23.19 -0.51
N ALA A 52 5.56 -23.65 -0.67
CA ALA A 52 5.15 -24.40 -1.86
C ALA A 52 5.36 -23.57 -3.14
N ASP A 53 5.76 -24.21 -4.24
CA ASP A 53 6.07 -23.53 -5.49
C ASP A 53 4.84 -22.84 -6.11
N ASP A 54 3.65 -23.42 -5.90
CA ASP A 54 2.35 -22.91 -6.33
C ASP A 54 1.70 -21.94 -5.33
N ALA A 55 2.38 -21.61 -4.22
CA ALA A 55 1.85 -20.69 -3.22
C ALA A 55 1.66 -19.28 -3.80
N ILE A 56 0.46 -18.73 -3.61
CA ILE A 56 0.03 -17.45 -4.17
C ILE A 56 0.46 -16.26 -3.30
N THR A 57 0.76 -15.13 -3.93
CA THR A 57 0.96 -13.85 -3.25
C THR A 57 -0.23 -12.95 -3.52
N ILE A 58 -0.80 -12.37 -2.47
CA ILE A 58 -1.92 -11.43 -2.58
C ILE A 58 -1.35 -10.02 -2.49
N ILE A 59 -1.72 -9.15 -3.43
CA ILE A 59 -1.38 -7.73 -3.44
C ILE A 59 -2.68 -6.94 -3.41
N GLY A 60 -2.83 -6.09 -2.41
CA GLY A 60 -4.03 -5.30 -2.18
C GLY A 60 -3.77 -3.80 -2.03
N THR A 61 -4.87 -3.05 -2.09
CA THR A 61 -4.94 -1.63 -1.73
C THR A 61 -6.24 -1.40 -0.97
N HIS A 62 -6.27 -0.39 -0.11
CA HIS A 62 -7.47 -0.02 0.62
C HIS A 62 -8.41 0.86 -0.23
N GLY A 63 -9.69 0.91 0.15
CA GLY A 63 -10.64 1.90 -0.34
C GLY A 63 -10.37 3.28 0.26
N VAL A 64 -10.77 4.35 -0.44
CA VAL A 64 -10.58 5.73 0.03
C VAL A 64 -11.24 5.94 1.39
N GLY A 65 -10.49 6.53 2.33
CA GLY A 65 -10.98 6.81 3.70
C GLY A 65 -10.98 5.60 4.64
N LEU A 66 -10.59 4.41 4.16
CA LEU A 66 -10.47 3.20 4.98
C LEU A 66 -9.00 2.92 5.30
N PRO A 67 -8.62 2.63 6.56
CA PRO A 67 -7.28 2.17 6.87
C PRO A 67 -7.07 0.75 6.31
N LYS A 68 -5.89 0.45 5.79
CA LYS A 68 -5.57 -0.89 5.25
C LYS A 68 -5.64 -2.01 6.30
N GLU A 69 -5.52 -1.66 7.58
CA GLU A 69 -5.65 -2.59 8.70
C GLU A 69 -7.09 -3.11 8.87
N LEU A 70 -8.08 -2.45 8.28
CA LEU A 70 -9.48 -2.92 8.31
C LEU A 70 -9.64 -4.30 7.66
N TYR A 71 -8.73 -4.69 6.77
CA TYR A 71 -8.73 -5.98 6.08
C TYR A 71 -8.04 -7.09 6.88
N GLU A 72 -7.44 -6.81 8.04
CA GLU A 72 -6.72 -7.83 8.83
C GLU A 72 -7.59 -9.04 9.22
N PRO A 73 -8.87 -8.89 9.62
CA PRO A 73 -9.74 -10.04 9.85
C PRO A 73 -9.99 -10.89 8.59
N LEU A 74 -10.06 -10.26 7.42
CA LEU A 74 -10.22 -10.96 6.14
C LEU A 74 -8.97 -11.80 5.82
N TRP A 75 -7.78 -11.34 6.18
CA TRP A 75 -6.54 -12.13 6.00
C TRP A 75 -6.57 -13.41 6.80
N ASP A 76 -7.06 -13.36 8.04
CA ASP A 76 -7.17 -14.54 8.88
C ASP A 76 -8.23 -15.53 8.33
N GLU A 77 -9.39 -15.04 7.87
CA GLU A 77 -10.41 -15.88 7.23
C GLU A 77 -9.91 -16.52 5.93
N LEU A 78 -9.19 -15.76 5.09
CA LEU A 78 -8.59 -16.27 3.86
C LEU A 78 -7.53 -17.34 4.14
N TYR A 79 -6.74 -17.18 5.21
CA TYR A 79 -5.79 -18.21 5.63
C TYR A 79 -6.51 -19.51 6.01
N GLU A 80 -7.54 -19.42 6.84
CA GLU A 80 -8.35 -20.59 7.23
C GLU A 80 -9.00 -21.28 6.02
N HIS A 81 -9.57 -20.51 5.09
CA HIS A 81 -10.16 -21.06 3.87
C HIS A 81 -9.11 -21.67 2.93
N SER A 82 -7.87 -21.14 2.91
CA SER A 82 -6.79 -21.69 2.10
C SER A 82 -6.40 -23.10 2.52
N GLU A 83 -6.41 -23.37 3.84
CA GLU A 83 -6.12 -24.70 4.39
C GLU A 83 -7.18 -25.75 4.00
N ILE A 84 -8.43 -25.31 3.77
CA ILE A 84 -9.53 -26.17 3.35
C ILE A 84 -9.57 -26.32 1.81
N SER A 85 -9.20 -25.25 1.08
CA SER A 85 -9.37 -25.14 -0.38
C SER A 85 -8.13 -25.56 -1.18
N ASN A 86 -7.16 -26.21 -0.54
CA ASN A 86 -5.94 -26.73 -1.15
C ASN A 86 -5.14 -25.70 -1.96
N PHE A 87 -5.03 -24.47 -1.46
CA PHE A 87 -4.06 -23.49 -1.95
C PHE A 87 -3.27 -22.92 -0.78
N LYS A 88 -2.04 -22.47 -1.04
CA LYS A 88 -1.17 -21.92 0.01
C LYS A 88 -0.94 -20.43 -0.23
N ILE A 89 -1.03 -19.64 0.84
CA ILE A 89 -0.69 -18.22 0.80
C ILE A 89 0.79 -18.07 1.12
N ARG A 90 1.56 -17.50 0.20
CA ARG A 90 2.97 -17.15 0.37
C ARG A 90 3.11 -15.91 1.25
N GLY A 91 2.24 -14.93 1.05
CA GLY A 91 2.20 -13.69 1.82
C GLY A 91 1.22 -12.70 1.21
N ILE A 92 0.91 -11.67 1.99
CA ILE A 92 -0.03 -10.61 1.60
C ILE A 92 0.68 -9.28 1.71
N TRP A 93 0.54 -8.43 0.69
CA TRP A 93 1.09 -7.08 0.67
C TRP A 93 -0.04 -6.09 0.46
N ILE A 94 -0.14 -5.08 1.33
CA ILE A 94 -1.12 -4.01 1.17
C ILE A 94 -0.46 -2.65 1.37
N ALA A 95 -0.62 -1.79 0.37
CA ALA A 95 -0.07 -0.45 0.36
C ALA A 95 -1.14 0.59 0.70
N ASP A 96 -0.73 1.64 1.40
CA ASP A 96 -1.52 2.88 1.46
C ASP A 96 -1.28 3.68 0.18
N ALA A 97 -2.34 4.22 -0.43
CA ALA A 97 -2.19 5.13 -1.57
C ALA A 97 -1.39 6.37 -1.16
N ALA A 98 -0.60 6.95 -2.08
CA ALA A 98 0.44 7.94 -1.75
C ALA A 98 -0.02 9.13 -0.85
N GLY A 99 -1.25 9.61 -1.02
CA GLY A 99 -1.81 10.70 -0.22
C GLY A 99 -2.75 10.28 0.92
N LEU A 100 -2.86 8.98 1.22
CA LEU A 100 -3.78 8.43 2.20
C LEU A 100 -3.03 7.59 3.25
N GLY A 101 -3.68 7.34 4.38
CA GLY A 101 -3.14 6.49 5.44
C GLY A 101 -1.74 6.92 5.88
N ALA A 102 -0.87 5.94 6.15
CA ALA A 102 0.49 6.24 6.58
C ALA A 102 1.40 6.72 5.43
N SER A 103 1.09 6.40 4.16
CA SER A 103 1.81 7.00 3.02
C SER A 103 1.64 8.52 3.02
N GLY A 104 0.42 8.99 3.25
CA GLY A 104 0.12 10.43 3.33
C GLY A 104 0.92 11.13 4.42
N VAL A 105 1.06 10.47 5.58
CA VAL A 105 1.89 10.94 6.70
C VAL A 105 3.38 10.94 6.35
N LEU A 106 3.88 9.89 5.69
CA LEU A 106 5.29 9.78 5.27
C LEU A 106 5.72 10.89 4.32
N ASP A 107 4.79 11.40 3.51
CA ASP A 107 5.03 12.43 2.52
C ASP A 107 4.38 13.78 2.87
N GLU A 108 4.12 14.03 4.15
CA GLU A 108 3.70 15.33 4.64
C GLU A 108 4.61 16.45 4.09
N GLY A 109 4.00 17.49 3.54
CA GLY A 109 4.72 18.60 2.92
C GLY A 109 5.22 18.36 1.49
N LYS A 110 4.92 17.22 0.87
CA LYS A 110 5.21 16.95 -0.56
C LYS A 110 3.97 16.74 -1.42
N LEU A 111 2.83 16.45 -0.79
CA LEU A 111 1.58 16.12 -1.49
C LEU A 111 0.89 17.37 -2.04
N SER A 112 0.32 17.24 -3.23
CA SER A 112 -0.50 18.28 -3.86
C SER A 112 -1.55 17.62 -4.76
N ASN A 113 -2.68 18.31 -4.94
CA ASN A 113 -3.75 17.92 -5.85
C ASN A 113 -4.05 19.01 -6.90
N ASP A 114 -3.08 19.89 -7.17
CA ASP A 114 -3.24 20.95 -8.15
C ASP A 114 -3.22 20.39 -9.57
N CYS A 115 -4.41 20.17 -10.12
CA CYS A 115 -4.58 19.69 -11.49
C CYS A 115 -4.59 20.83 -12.52
N LYS A 116 -4.38 22.09 -12.11
CA LYS A 116 -4.32 23.20 -13.06
C LYS A 116 -3.08 23.04 -13.96
N PRO A 117 -3.21 23.30 -15.26
CA PRO A 117 -2.05 23.36 -16.14
C PRO A 117 -1.10 24.44 -15.61
N GLN A 118 0.14 24.06 -15.31
CA GLN A 118 1.23 24.99 -15.02
C GLN A 118 1.52 25.78 -16.31
N GLY A 119 0.74 26.85 -16.54
CA GLY A 119 0.75 27.59 -17.80
C GLY A 119 -0.41 28.56 -18.00
N SER A 120 -1.46 28.54 -17.17
CA SER A 120 -2.47 29.62 -17.17
C SER A 120 -1.93 30.85 -16.43
N TYR A 121 -0.97 31.54 -17.06
CA TYR A 121 -0.57 32.88 -16.63
C TYR A 121 -1.80 33.79 -16.60
N HIS A 122 -1.87 34.61 -15.55
CA HIS A 122 -2.79 35.73 -15.44
C HIS A 122 -2.84 36.49 -16.78
N LEU A 123 -3.98 36.44 -17.45
CA LEU A 123 -4.34 37.51 -18.38
C LEU A 123 -4.55 38.75 -17.52
N VAL A 124 -3.50 39.56 -17.41
CA VAL A 124 -3.62 40.91 -16.88
C VAL A 124 -4.55 41.63 -17.85
N SER A 125 -5.77 41.88 -17.43
CA SER A 125 -6.73 42.71 -18.15
C SER A 125 -6.15 44.12 -18.23
N ASN A 126 -5.75 44.53 -19.44
CA ASN A 126 -5.49 45.94 -19.78
C ASN A 126 -6.79 46.75 -19.72
#